data_AF-A0A4Q3YK38-F1
#
_entry.id   AF-A0A4Q3YK38-F1
#
_cell.length_a   1.000
_cell.length_b   1.000
_cell.length_c   1.000
_cell.angle_alpha   90.00
_cell.angle_beta   90.00
_cell.angle_gamma   90.00
#
_symmetry.space_group_name_H-M   'P 1'
#
loop_
_entity.id
_entity.type
_entity.pdbx_description
1 polymer ?
#
loop_
_entity_poly.entity_id
_entity_poly.type
_entity_poly.pdbx_seq_one_letter_code
_entity_poly.pdbx_strand_id
1 'polypeptide(L)'
;MQRFDESSPQKRQGGDDSGARSQRGGFGQSKGWRGQAKAWVDPAPTAAGKAAAQRLARSLDPVAAAMAMYALGDPAVLDEYLEDRFVARGFGDPGLVDLTAEIIRFRLDTDHLDTGVLARHLASCGFNALLTDIDRAAAKSGAPIMKPDVSLDVARSQWSQAFAGLSRLAALDEAITSAKGNLSGRSDMEALERLKGERDALKRAIRTGTIWAGDGS
;
A
#
# COMPACT_ATOMS: atom_id res chain seq x y z
N MET A 1 14.20 -43.98 -46.09
CA MET A 1 13.10 -43.01 -46.34
C MET A 1 13.55 -41.68 -45.72
N GLN A 2 14.26 -40.74 -46.38
CA GLN A 2 14.02 -40.03 -47.66
C GLN A 2 12.58 -39.56 -47.78
N ARG A 3 12.20 -38.34 -48.18
CA ARG A 3 12.77 -37.02 -48.56
C ARG A 3 11.53 -36.13 -48.76
N PHE A 4 11.63 -34.82 -48.64
CA PHE A 4 10.88 -33.81 -49.43
C PHE A 4 11.48 -32.44 -49.03
N ASP A 5 12.53 -31.95 -49.70
CA ASP A 5 12.53 -31.14 -50.95
C ASP A 5 11.55 -29.95 -50.87
N GLU A 6 12.04 -28.73 -50.58
CA GLU A 6 12.43 -27.67 -51.56
C GLU A 6 11.23 -27.19 -52.40
N SER A 7 10.84 -25.92 -52.39
CA SER A 7 11.62 -24.82 -52.97
C SER A 7 10.84 -23.48 -52.87
N SER A 8 11.57 -22.40 -52.61
CA SER A 8 11.15 -20.99 -52.78
C SER A 8 11.26 -20.58 -54.27
N PRO A 9 11.30 -19.28 -54.65
CA PRO A 9 10.34 -18.16 -54.55
C PRO A 9 10.06 -17.54 -55.95
N GLN A 10 9.10 -16.61 -56.12
CA GLN A 10 9.23 -15.65 -57.24
C GLN A 10 8.56 -14.28 -57.04
N LYS A 11 9.33 -13.27 -57.43
CA LYS A 11 9.15 -11.82 -57.40
C LYS A 11 8.70 -11.34 -58.79
N ARG A 12 7.73 -10.42 -58.88
CA ARG A 12 7.46 -9.48 -60.02
C ARG A 12 6.83 -8.22 -59.39
N GLN A 13 7.43 -7.03 -59.35
CA GLN A 13 7.91 -6.08 -60.39
C GLN A 13 6.87 -5.65 -61.43
N GLY A 14 6.69 -4.32 -61.52
CA GLY A 14 6.06 -3.57 -62.63
C GLY A 14 4.64 -3.09 -62.32
N GLY A 15 4.28 -1.81 -62.39
CA GLY A 15 5.02 -0.64 -62.85
C GLY A 15 4.25 0.64 -62.53
N ASP A 16 4.99 1.76 -62.58
CA ASP A 16 4.47 3.12 -62.62
C ASP A 16 3.58 3.32 -63.85
N ASP A 17 2.48 4.06 -63.70
CA ASP A 17 2.06 4.96 -64.77
C ASP A 17 1.41 6.23 -64.21
N SER A 18 1.77 7.32 -64.86
CA SER A 18 1.52 8.70 -64.49
C SER A 18 0.32 9.21 -65.28
N GLY A 19 -0.65 9.87 -64.65
CA GLY A 19 -1.84 10.35 -65.35
C GLY A 19 -2.42 11.63 -64.76
N ALA A 20 -2.37 12.71 -65.53
CA ALA A 20 -2.67 14.08 -65.17
C ALA A 20 -4.17 14.42 -64.94
N ARG A 21 -4.39 15.28 -63.93
CA ARG A 21 -5.21 16.52 -63.89
C ARG A 21 -6.40 16.68 -64.88
N SER A 22 -7.62 16.81 -64.33
CA SER A 22 -8.64 17.83 -64.69
C SER A 22 -9.71 17.88 -63.57
N GLN A 23 -9.82 18.99 -62.81
CA GLN A 23 -10.73 20.14 -62.96
C GLN A 23 -12.25 19.88 -62.87
N ARG A 24 -12.83 20.58 -61.88
CA ARG A 24 -14.18 21.20 -61.80
C ARG A 24 -15.41 20.35 -61.45
N GLY A 25 -16.00 20.74 -60.31
CA GLY A 25 -17.43 21.11 -60.25
C GLY A 25 -18.29 20.20 -59.41
N GLY A 26 -18.77 20.69 -58.26
CA GLY A 26 -19.77 19.99 -57.48
C GLY A 26 -20.06 20.63 -56.13
N PHE A 27 -20.73 21.80 -56.14
CA PHE A 27 -21.41 22.32 -54.97
C PHE A 27 -22.52 21.34 -54.58
N GLY A 28 -22.26 20.53 -53.55
CA GLY A 28 -23.24 19.68 -52.89
C GLY A 28 -23.26 20.03 -51.41
N GLN A 29 -24.20 20.90 -51.03
CA GLN A 29 -24.53 21.17 -49.64
C GLN A 29 -25.02 19.87 -48.98
N SER A 30 -24.23 19.29 -48.07
CA SER A 30 -24.77 18.37 -47.06
C SER A 30 -24.58 18.99 -45.67
N LYS A 31 -25.70 19.51 -45.18
CA LYS A 31 -25.91 19.89 -43.78
C LYS A 31 -25.67 18.68 -42.88
N GLY A 32 -24.93 18.92 -41.81
CA GLY A 32 -25.19 18.30 -40.51
C GLY A 32 -24.36 17.06 -40.20
N TRP A 33 -23.26 17.27 -39.48
CA TRP A 33 -22.99 16.56 -38.22
C TRP A 33 -21.90 17.36 -37.49
N ARG A 34 -22.30 18.25 -36.57
CA ARG A 34 -21.38 18.84 -35.59
C ARG A 34 -21.06 17.76 -34.56
N GLY A 35 -20.19 16.83 -34.93
CA GLY A 35 -19.49 16.00 -33.96
C GLY A 35 -18.61 16.92 -33.15
N GLN A 36 -18.92 17.10 -31.86
CA GLN A 36 -17.98 17.66 -30.91
C GLN A 36 -16.64 16.94 -31.08
N ALA A 37 -15.63 17.65 -31.56
CA ALA A 37 -14.26 17.22 -31.41
C ALA A 37 -14.04 17.03 -29.91
N LYS A 38 -13.92 15.77 -29.47
CA LYS A 38 -13.42 15.45 -28.13
C LYS A 38 -12.12 16.22 -27.99
N ALA A 39 -12.13 17.25 -27.14
CA ALA A 39 -10.95 18.01 -26.81
C ALA A 39 -9.88 17.01 -26.41
N TRP A 40 -8.75 17.04 -27.11
CA TRP A 40 -7.60 16.21 -26.79
C TRP A 40 -7.14 16.64 -25.40
N VAL A 41 -7.47 15.83 -24.38
CA VAL A 41 -7.02 16.08 -23.01
C VAL A 41 -5.53 15.78 -23.01
N ASP A 42 -4.74 16.82 -22.73
CA ASP A 42 -3.30 16.69 -22.54
C ASP A 42 -3.02 15.54 -21.55
N PRO A 43 -2.29 14.47 -21.96
CA PRO A 43 -1.99 13.33 -21.10
C PRO A 43 -1.01 13.67 -19.97
N ALA A 44 -0.58 14.93 -19.87
CA ALA A 44 0.19 15.41 -18.73
C ALA A 44 -0.52 15.04 -17.41
N PRO A 45 0.12 14.23 -16.53
CA PRO A 45 -0.50 13.82 -15.28
C PRO A 45 -0.92 15.05 -14.47
N THR A 46 -2.23 15.16 -14.20
CA THR A 46 -2.80 16.25 -13.40
C THR A 46 -2.17 16.24 -12.00
N ALA A 47 -2.21 17.34 -11.25
CA ALA A 47 -1.71 17.35 -9.88
C ALA A 47 -2.40 16.28 -9.01
N ALA A 48 -3.71 16.07 -9.22
CA ALA A 48 -4.47 14.98 -8.62
C ALA A 48 -3.99 13.60 -9.12
N GLY A 49 -3.65 13.46 -10.40
CA GLY A 49 -3.09 12.25 -10.99
C GLY A 49 -1.67 11.93 -10.50
N LYS A 50 -0.82 12.94 -10.27
CA LYS A 50 0.49 12.80 -9.65
C LYS A 50 0.39 12.46 -8.17
N ALA A 51 -0.54 13.08 -7.43
CA ALA A 51 -0.82 12.75 -6.04
C ALA A 51 -1.40 11.34 -5.90
N ALA A 52 -2.31 10.93 -6.79
CA ALA A 52 -2.83 9.58 -6.87
C ALA A 52 -1.74 8.57 -7.27
N ALA A 53 -0.87 8.91 -8.22
CA ALA A 53 0.27 8.09 -8.60
C ALA A 53 1.35 8.04 -7.51
N GLN A 54 1.54 9.10 -6.71
CA GLN A 54 2.43 9.13 -5.55
C GLN A 54 1.87 8.34 -4.38
N ARG A 55 0.55 8.39 -4.16
CA ARG A 55 -0.17 7.50 -3.23
C ARG A 55 -0.09 6.04 -3.69
N LEU A 56 -0.23 5.79 -5.00
CA LEU A 56 -0.03 4.46 -5.59
C LEU A 56 1.44 3.99 -5.51
N ALA A 57 2.40 4.92 -5.62
CA ALA A 57 3.83 4.65 -5.54
C ALA A 57 4.32 4.40 -4.11
N ARG A 58 3.63 4.93 -3.10
CA ARG A 58 3.81 4.53 -1.70
C ARG A 58 2.88 3.38 -1.39
N SER A 59 3.30 2.16 -1.71
CA SER A 59 2.64 0.98 -1.18
C SER A 59 2.73 1.03 0.35
N LEU A 60 1.59 0.96 1.03
CA LEU A 60 1.53 0.78 2.48
C LEU A 60 2.41 -0.41 2.89
N ASP A 61 3.07 -0.32 4.04
CA ASP A 61 3.74 -1.45 4.64
C ASP A 61 2.71 -2.58 4.86
N PRO A 62 2.93 -3.79 4.30
CA PRO A 62 1.94 -4.86 4.39
C PRO A 62 1.60 -5.26 5.83
N VAL A 63 2.58 -5.22 6.74
CA VAL A 63 2.39 -5.62 8.14
C VAL A 63 1.61 -4.54 8.89
N ALA A 64 1.98 -3.26 8.73
CA ALA A 64 1.23 -2.14 9.28
C ALA A 64 -0.22 -2.10 8.76
N ALA A 65 -0.42 -2.38 7.47
CA ALA A 65 -1.74 -2.49 6.87
C ALA A 65 -2.55 -3.66 7.46
N ALA A 66 -1.94 -4.82 7.70
CA ALA A 66 -2.62 -5.95 8.35
C ALA A 66 -3.03 -5.63 9.81
N MET A 67 -2.17 -4.92 10.55
CA MET A 67 -2.47 -4.44 11.89
C MET A 67 -3.67 -3.49 11.91
N ALA A 68 -3.68 -2.51 10.99
CA ALA A 68 -4.79 -1.57 10.84
C ALA A 68 -6.07 -2.27 10.37
N MET A 69 -5.99 -3.21 9.42
CA MET A 69 -7.13 -3.97 8.93
C MET A 69 -7.80 -4.79 10.03
N TYR A 70 -7.00 -5.46 10.87
CA TYR A 70 -7.54 -6.18 12.03
C TYR A 70 -8.21 -5.22 13.02
N ALA A 71 -7.54 -4.11 13.36
CA ALA A 71 -8.06 -3.12 14.30
C ALA A 71 -9.33 -2.42 13.80
N LEU A 72 -9.59 -2.38 12.49
CA LEU A 72 -10.87 -1.92 11.93
C LEU A 72 -12.01 -2.93 12.17
N GLY A 73 -11.71 -4.23 12.14
CA GLY A 73 -12.69 -5.31 12.33
C GLY A 73 -12.98 -5.61 13.81
N ASP A 74 -11.97 -5.50 14.66
CA ASP A 74 -12.05 -5.72 16.12
C ASP A 74 -11.38 -4.57 16.88
N PRO A 75 -12.04 -3.40 17.00
CA PRO A 75 -11.38 -2.19 17.50
C PRO A 75 -11.08 -2.21 19.00
N ALA A 76 -11.59 -3.21 19.73
CA ALA A 76 -11.29 -3.44 21.14
C ALA A 76 -9.81 -3.73 21.38
N VAL A 77 -9.07 -4.23 20.38
CA VAL A 77 -7.63 -4.47 20.53
C VAL A 77 -6.82 -3.18 20.71
N LEU A 78 -7.38 -2.02 20.37
CA LEU A 78 -6.73 -0.73 20.54
C LEU A 78 -6.88 -0.15 21.94
N ASP A 79 -7.78 -0.70 22.77
CA ASP A 79 -8.19 -0.06 24.03
C ASP A 79 -7.03 0.12 25.01
N GLU A 80 -6.12 -0.84 25.04
CA GLU A 80 -4.91 -0.78 25.86
C GLU A 80 -3.83 0.14 25.28
N TYR A 81 -3.99 0.60 24.03
CA TYR A 81 -2.96 1.30 23.25
C TYR A 81 -3.42 2.67 22.70
N LEU A 82 -4.55 3.20 23.16
CA LEU A 82 -5.10 4.47 22.65
C LEU A 82 -4.16 5.67 22.85
N GLU A 83 -3.35 5.64 23.91
CA GLU A 83 -2.34 6.67 24.20
C GLU A 83 -0.95 6.34 23.64
N ASP A 84 -0.79 5.18 23.00
CA ASP A 84 0.49 4.72 22.50
C ASP A 84 0.90 5.52 21.23
N ARG A 85 2.10 6.10 21.28
CA ARG A 85 2.65 6.90 20.16
C ARG A 85 2.84 6.08 18.89
N PHE A 86 3.07 4.78 18.99
CA PHE A 86 3.23 3.88 17.85
C PHE A 86 1.90 3.71 17.10
N VAL A 87 0.77 3.56 17.81
CA VAL A 87 -0.57 3.56 17.20
C VAL A 87 -0.87 4.92 16.57
N ALA A 88 -0.61 6.01 17.31
CA ALA A 88 -0.81 7.37 16.81
C ALA A 88 0.05 7.69 15.57
N ARG A 89 1.14 6.96 15.35
CA ARG A 89 2.01 7.06 14.16
C ARG A 89 1.66 6.06 13.05
N GLY A 90 0.47 5.47 13.08
CA GLY A 90 -0.01 4.58 12.02
C GLY A 90 0.72 3.24 11.99
N PHE A 91 1.09 2.70 13.16
CA PHE A 91 1.90 1.47 13.26
C PHE A 91 3.26 1.58 12.55
N GLY A 92 3.82 2.79 12.49
CA GLY A 92 5.08 3.07 11.80
C GLY A 92 4.94 3.40 10.31
N ASP A 93 3.72 3.33 9.74
CA ASP A 93 3.43 3.79 8.39
C ASP A 93 2.79 5.20 8.39
N PRO A 94 3.48 6.23 7.85
CA PRO A 94 2.94 7.59 7.77
C PRO A 94 1.61 7.70 7.01
N GLY A 95 1.33 6.78 6.08
CA GLY A 95 0.08 6.74 5.31
C GLY A 95 -1.14 6.33 6.14
N LEU A 96 -0.94 5.79 7.34
CA LEU A 96 -2.00 5.33 8.24
C LEU A 96 -2.27 6.29 9.40
N VAL A 97 -1.44 7.32 9.60
CA VAL A 97 -1.52 8.25 10.75
C VAL A 97 -2.89 8.89 10.89
N ASP A 98 -3.41 9.48 9.81
CA ASP A 98 -4.70 10.20 9.86
C ASP A 98 -5.86 9.23 10.14
N LEU A 99 -5.74 7.99 9.66
CA LEU A 99 -6.74 6.95 9.92
C LEU A 99 -6.72 6.50 11.38
N THR A 100 -5.53 6.19 11.93
CA THR A 100 -5.43 5.70 13.31
C THR A 100 -5.81 6.79 14.31
N ALA A 101 -5.44 8.04 14.05
CA ALA A 101 -5.90 9.18 14.85
C ALA A 101 -7.43 9.28 14.86
N GLU A 102 -8.09 9.09 13.72
CA GLU A 102 -9.54 9.14 13.63
C GLU A 102 -10.22 7.97 14.34
N ILE A 103 -9.66 6.75 14.25
CA ILE A 103 -10.16 5.58 14.99
C ILE A 103 -10.05 5.81 16.49
N ILE A 104 -8.90 6.30 16.98
CA ILE A 104 -8.69 6.61 18.40
C ILE A 104 -9.68 7.68 18.86
N ARG A 105 -9.82 8.77 18.11
CA ARG A 105 -10.77 9.85 18.42
C ARG A 105 -12.18 9.30 18.55
N PHE A 106 -12.61 8.50 17.57
CA PHE A 106 -13.95 7.90 17.58
C PHE A 106 -14.15 6.91 18.73
N ARG A 107 -13.11 6.17 19.15
CA ARG A 107 -13.13 5.29 20.35
C ARG A 107 -13.26 6.07 21.65
N LEU A 108 -12.58 7.21 21.78
CA LEU A 108 -12.67 8.06 22.97
C LEU A 108 -14.03 8.77 23.06
N ASP A 109 -14.64 9.07 21.92
CA ASP A 109 -15.96 9.71 21.85
C ASP A 109 -17.13 8.72 22.08
N THR A 110 -16.92 7.40 21.94
CA THR A 110 -17.99 6.39 21.94
C THR A 110 -17.67 5.19 22.87
N ASP A 111 -18.43 5.02 23.96
CA ASP A 111 -18.25 3.94 24.94
C ASP A 111 -18.38 2.51 24.36
N HIS A 112 -19.22 2.34 23.33
CA HIS A 112 -19.46 1.05 22.69
C HIS A 112 -19.30 1.16 21.19
N LEU A 113 -18.32 0.44 20.66
CA LEU A 113 -18.04 0.49 19.25
C LEU A 113 -18.73 -0.67 18.52
N ASP A 114 -19.67 -0.32 17.65
CA ASP A 114 -20.15 -1.20 16.60
C ASP A 114 -19.24 -1.01 15.37
N THR A 115 -18.60 -2.11 14.92
CA THR A 115 -17.75 -2.15 13.72
C THR A 115 -18.44 -1.54 12.50
N GLY A 116 -19.77 -1.73 12.36
CA GLY A 116 -20.57 -1.15 11.29
C GLY A 116 -20.80 0.35 11.45
N VAL A 117 -20.77 0.89 12.67
CA VAL A 117 -20.80 2.35 12.92
C VAL A 117 -19.44 2.95 12.56
N LEU A 118 -18.34 2.34 13.01
CA LEU A 118 -16.98 2.81 12.68
C LEU A 118 -16.75 2.83 11.16
N ALA A 119 -17.12 1.77 10.45
CA ALA A 119 -16.97 1.71 9.00
C ALA A 119 -17.73 2.85 8.27
N ARG A 120 -18.97 3.13 8.68
CA ARG A 120 -19.77 4.24 8.13
C ARG A 120 -19.16 5.60 8.46
N HIS A 121 -18.67 5.77 9.68
CA HIS A 121 -17.99 6.97 10.13
C HIS A 121 -16.75 7.25 9.27
N LEU A 122 -15.85 6.28 9.13
CA LEU A 122 -14.65 6.40 8.31
C LEU A 122 -14.96 6.64 6.83
N ALA A 123 -16.01 6.01 6.31
CA ALA A 123 -16.49 6.29 4.96
C ALA A 123 -16.97 7.73 4.79
N SER A 124 -17.66 8.29 5.79
CA SER A 124 -18.12 9.68 5.81
C SER A 124 -16.96 10.69 5.93
N CYS A 125 -15.87 10.30 6.59
CA CYS A 125 -14.62 11.06 6.69
C CYS A 125 -13.77 10.97 5.41
N GLY A 126 -14.17 10.17 4.41
CA GLY A 126 -13.49 10.07 3.11
C GLY A 126 -12.37 9.02 3.04
N PHE A 127 -12.26 8.11 4.01
CA PHE A 127 -11.20 7.09 4.03
C PHE A 127 -11.41 5.92 3.05
N ASN A 128 -12.49 5.88 2.27
CA ASN A 128 -12.84 4.72 1.42
C ASN A 128 -11.71 4.22 0.50
N ALA A 129 -10.98 5.15 -0.14
CA ALA A 129 -9.84 4.79 -0.99
C ALA A 129 -8.70 4.18 -0.17
N LEU A 130 -8.39 4.77 1.00
CA LEU A 130 -7.36 4.26 1.90
C LEU A 130 -7.74 2.89 2.48
N LEU A 131 -9.01 2.67 2.83
CA LEU A 131 -9.51 1.36 3.28
C LEU A 131 -9.31 0.28 2.21
N THR A 132 -9.52 0.63 0.94
CA THR A 132 -9.26 -0.28 -0.19
C THR A 132 -7.77 -0.58 -0.36
N ASP A 133 -6.92 0.42 -0.17
CA ASP A 133 -5.46 0.25 -0.23
C ASP A 133 -4.92 -0.56 0.94
N ILE A 134 -5.50 -0.39 2.14
CA ILE A 134 -5.20 -1.17 3.35
C ILE A 134 -5.55 -2.64 3.10
N ASP A 135 -6.76 -2.95 2.63
CA ASP A 135 -7.16 -4.32 2.31
C ASP A 135 -6.19 -4.99 1.32
N ARG A 136 -5.84 -4.28 0.24
CA ARG A 136 -4.88 -4.76 -0.76
C ARG A 136 -3.47 -4.99 -0.19
N ALA A 137 -3.00 -4.12 0.70
CA ALA A 137 -1.68 -4.24 1.32
C ALA A 137 -1.67 -5.33 2.39
N ALA A 138 -2.70 -5.41 3.23
CA ALA A 138 -2.90 -6.45 4.23
C ALA A 138 -2.93 -7.85 3.60
N ALA A 139 -3.59 -8.01 2.44
CA ALA A 139 -3.59 -9.27 1.71
C ALA A 139 -2.20 -9.75 1.28
N LYS A 140 -1.21 -8.85 1.14
CA LYS A 140 0.19 -9.17 0.79
C LYS A 140 1.05 -9.49 2.01
N SER A 141 0.56 -9.26 3.22
CA SER A 141 1.34 -9.42 4.46
C SER A 141 1.66 -10.87 4.80
N GLY A 142 0.81 -11.81 4.38
CA GLY A 142 0.85 -13.20 4.84
C GLY A 142 0.60 -13.35 6.36
N ALA A 143 0.05 -12.33 7.02
CA ALA A 143 -0.14 -12.31 8.47
C ALA A 143 -1.14 -13.40 8.91
N PRO A 144 -0.79 -14.25 9.89
CA PRO A 144 -1.68 -15.30 10.40
C PRO A 144 -3.01 -14.77 10.96
N ILE A 145 -3.02 -13.56 11.52
CA ILE A 145 -4.23 -12.89 12.04
C ILE A 145 -5.31 -12.67 10.98
N MET A 146 -4.95 -12.70 9.71
CA MET A 146 -5.87 -12.50 8.58
C MET A 146 -6.50 -13.81 8.09
N LYS A 147 -6.11 -14.96 8.64
CA LYS A 147 -6.66 -16.25 8.20
C LYS A 147 -8.05 -16.50 8.82
N PRO A 148 -9.02 -17.02 8.05
CA PRO A 148 -10.39 -17.18 8.51
C PRO A 148 -10.59 -18.33 9.51
N ASP A 149 -9.60 -19.21 9.68
CA ASP A 149 -9.63 -20.41 10.52
C ASP A 149 -9.10 -20.18 11.94
N VAL A 150 -8.69 -18.95 12.28
CA VAL A 150 -8.15 -18.59 13.60
C VAL A 150 -9.28 -18.15 14.52
N SER A 151 -9.29 -18.63 15.75
CA SER A 151 -10.25 -18.15 16.77
C SER A 151 -9.98 -16.69 17.13
N LEU A 152 -11.01 -15.97 17.56
CA LEU A 152 -10.89 -14.55 17.97
C LEU A 152 -9.77 -14.34 19.01
N ASP A 153 -9.70 -15.21 20.02
CA ASP A 153 -8.71 -15.12 21.09
C ASP A 153 -7.27 -15.26 20.56
N VAL A 154 -7.05 -16.22 19.66
CA VAL A 154 -5.74 -16.42 19.03
C VAL A 154 -5.40 -15.24 18.13
N ALA A 155 -6.37 -14.71 17.38
CA ALA A 155 -6.14 -13.56 16.50
C ALA A 155 -5.77 -12.29 17.29
N ARG A 156 -6.45 -12.03 18.42
CA ARG A 156 -6.09 -10.95 19.36
C ARG A 156 -4.69 -11.14 19.93
N SER A 157 -4.36 -12.35 20.38
CA SER A 157 -3.03 -12.68 20.91
C SER A 157 -1.92 -12.43 19.88
N GLN A 158 -2.11 -12.90 18.64
CA GLN A 158 -1.18 -12.67 17.54
C GLN A 158 -1.06 -11.18 17.17
N TRP A 159 -2.17 -10.44 17.20
CA TRP A 159 -2.16 -8.99 16.97
C TRP A 159 -1.33 -8.28 18.05
N SER A 160 -1.56 -8.57 19.33
CA SER A 160 -0.80 -7.96 20.44
C SER A 160 0.69 -8.31 20.39
N GLN A 161 1.04 -9.54 19.98
CA GLN A 161 2.45 -9.94 19.79
C GLN A 161 3.12 -9.16 18.66
N ALA A 162 2.46 -9.06 17.50
CA ALA A 162 2.96 -8.27 16.40
C ALA A 162 3.06 -6.78 16.75
N PHE A 163 2.08 -6.26 17.48
CA PHE A 163 2.09 -4.90 18.01
C PHE A 163 3.33 -4.66 18.88
N ALA A 164 3.59 -5.53 19.85
CA ALA A 164 4.75 -5.42 20.73
C ALA A 164 6.08 -5.50 19.95
N GLY A 165 6.16 -6.40 18.97
CA GLY A 165 7.33 -6.54 18.09
C GLY A 165 7.59 -5.28 17.26
N LEU A 166 6.57 -4.72 16.62
CA LEU A 166 6.73 -3.52 15.80
C LEU A 166 6.98 -2.27 16.64
N SER A 167 6.33 -2.14 17.80
CA SER A 167 6.57 -1.06 18.76
C SER A 167 8.00 -1.08 19.26
N ARG A 168 8.52 -2.27 19.60
CA ARG A 168 9.94 -2.45 19.97
C ARG A 168 10.87 -2.08 18.82
N LEU A 169 10.53 -2.42 17.57
CA LEU A 169 11.34 -2.03 16.43
C LEU A 169 11.41 -0.50 16.29
N ALA A 170 10.28 0.19 16.40
CA ALA A 170 10.23 1.64 16.35
C ALA A 170 11.07 2.29 17.46
N ALA A 171 10.95 1.77 18.70
CA ALA A 171 11.74 2.22 19.83
C ALA A 171 13.26 2.01 19.62
N LEU A 172 13.66 0.88 19.02
CA LEU A 172 15.06 0.62 18.67
C LEU A 172 15.58 1.59 17.60
N ASP A 173 14.79 1.89 16.57
CA ASP A 173 15.17 2.85 15.52
C ASP A 173 15.31 4.28 16.10
N GLU A 174 14.44 4.67 17.05
CA GLU A 174 14.56 5.94 17.80
C GLU A 174 15.79 5.96 18.71
N ALA A 175 16.02 4.88 19.47
CA ALA A 175 17.19 4.75 20.34
C ALA A 175 18.51 4.81 19.56
N ILE A 176 18.59 4.14 18.40
CA ILE A 176 19.76 4.21 17.50
C ILE A 176 19.96 5.63 16.98
N THR A 177 18.88 6.32 16.61
CA THR A 177 18.95 7.70 16.13
C THR A 177 19.46 8.65 17.23
N SER A 178 18.97 8.49 18.45
CA SER A 178 19.43 9.22 19.63
C SER A 178 20.88 8.92 19.98
N ALA A 179 21.27 7.63 20.01
CA ALA A 179 22.63 7.20 20.34
C ALA A 179 23.67 7.74 19.36
N LYS A 180 23.35 7.81 18.06
CA LYS A 180 24.22 8.43 17.05
C LYS A 180 24.50 9.92 17.33
N GLY A 181 23.56 10.63 17.96
CA GLY A 181 23.72 12.04 18.33
C GLY A 181 24.60 12.28 19.55
N ASN A 182 24.86 11.25 20.37
CA ASN A 182 25.51 11.36 21.69
C ASN A 182 26.79 10.51 21.81
N LEU A 183 27.46 10.19 20.70
CA LEU A 183 28.67 9.36 20.72
C LEU A 183 29.87 10.14 21.29
N SER A 184 30.41 9.68 22.42
CA SER A 184 31.55 10.32 23.12
C SER A 184 32.73 9.38 23.37
N GLY A 185 32.59 8.07 23.16
CA GLY A 185 33.69 7.12 23.33
C GLY A 185 33.43 5.69 22.80
N ARG A 186 34.41 4.80 23.05
CA ARG A 186 34.35 3.39 22.61
C ARG A 186 33.17 2.62 23.22
N SER A 187 32.82 2.91 24.48
CA SER A 187 31.67 2.28 25.14
C SER A 187 30.34 2.64 24.47
N ASP A 188 30.17 3.90 24.04
CA ASP A 188 28.96 4.34 23.32
C ASP A 188 28.85 3.66 21.95
N MET A 189 29.99 3.41 21.29
CA MET A 189 30.02 2.64 20.05
C MET A 189 29.62 1.18 20.27
N GLU A 190 30.08 0.52 21.33
CA GLU A 190 29.68 -0.85 21.68
C GLU A 190 28.18 -0.94 22.00
N ALA A 191 27.63 0.05 22.71
CA ALA A 191 26.19 0.13 22.97
C ALA A 191 25.39 0.31 21.68
N LEU A 192 25.84 1.17 20.76
CA LEU A 192 25.22 1.37 19.46
C LEU A 192 25.23 0.10 18.60
N GLU A 193 26.34 -0.66 18.58
CA GLU A 193 26.41 -1.93 17.84
C GLU A 193 25.45 -2.98 18.41
N ARG A 194 25.28 -3.04 19.74
CA ARG A 194 24.28 -3.92 20.37
C ARG A 194 22.85 -3.57 19.92
N LEU A 195 22.48 -2.28 19.95
CA LEU A 195 21.16 -1.81 19.50
C LEU A 195 20.90 -2.15 18.03
N LYS A 196 21.90 -1.99 17.16
CA LYS A 196 21.79 -2.38 15.74
C LYS A 196 21.59 -3.88 15.59
N GLY A 197 22.31 -4.69 16.35
CA GLY A 197 22.16 -6.15 16.35
C GLY A 197 20.75 -6.59 16.73
N GLU A 198 20.19 -6.00 17.80
CA GLU A 198 18.80 -6.27 18.21
C GLU A 198 17.79 -5.85 17.13
N ARG A 199 17.95 -4.65 16.55
CA ARG A 199 17.10 -4.17 15.46
C ARG A 199 17.16 -5.11 14.26
N ASP A 200 18.34 -5.56 13.88
CA ASP A 200 18.52 -6.41 12.68
C ASP A 200 17.94 -7.81 12.89
N ALA A 201 18.07 -8.36 14.10
CA ALA A 201 17.40 -9.61 14.49
C ALA A 201 15.87 -9.46 14.41
N LEU A 202 15.32 -8.36 14.93
CA LEU A 202 13.88 -8.09 14.92
C LEU A 202 13.35 -7.83 13.50
N LYS A 203 14.07 -7.06 12.68
CA LYS A 203 13.74 -6.86 11.25
C LYS A 203 13.73 -8.19 10.49
N ARG A 204 14.63 -9.11 10.83
CA ARG A 204 14.64 -10.46 10.25
C ARG A 204 13.41 -11.24 10.69
N ALA A 205 13.07 -11.23 11.97
CA ALA A 205 11.89 -11.91 12.51
C ALA A 205 10.59 -11.41 11.85
N ILE A 206 10.45 -10.09 11.66
CA ILE A 206 9.30 -9.49 10.96
C ILE A 206 9.23 -10.01 9.52
N ARG A 207 10.36 -9.98 8.81
CA ARG A 207 10.44 -10.46 7.43
C ARG A 207 10.11 -11.95 7.29
N THR A 208 10.53 -12.77 8.24
CA THR A 208 10.26 -14.22 8.24
C THR A 208 8.88 -14.58 8.80
N GLY A 209 8.11 -13.60 9.28
CA GLY A 209 6.79 -13.82 9.87
C GLY A 209 6.84 -14.54 11.23
N THR A 210 7.98 -14.56 11.92
CA THR A 210 8.09 -15.20 13.23
C THR A 210 7.57 -14.32 14.36
N ILE A 211 7.34 -13.03 14.11
CA ILE A 211 6.75 -12.10 15.09
C ILE A 211 5.31 -12.44 15.52
N TRP A 212 4.64 -13.27 14.74
CA TRP A 212 3.25 -13.68 14.94
C TRP A 212 3.14 -14.97 15.76
N ALA A 213 4.24 -15.70 15.89
CA ALA A 213 4.31 -16.82 16.80
C ALA A 213 4.77 -16.25 18.14
N GLY A 214 3.89 -16.27 19.14
CA GLY A 214 4.33 -16.09 20.51
C GLY A 214 5.45 -17.11 20.74
N ASP A 215 6.53 -16.69 21.36
CA ASP A 215 7.59 -17.62 21.78
C ASP A 215 6.98 -18.64 22.74
N GLY A 216 6.38 -19.67 22.16
CA GLY A 216 5.84 -20.83 22.85
C GLY A 216 7.02 -21.72 23.17
N SER A 217 7.62 -21.43 24.33
CA SER A 217 8.58 -22.25 25.11
C SER A 217 9.68 -22.98 24.34
#